data_AF-A0A523VHH7-F1
#
_entry.id   AF-A0A523VHH7-F1
#
_cell.length_a   1.000
_cell.length_b   1.000
_cell.length_c   1.000
_cell.angle_alpha   90.00
_cell.angle_beta   90.00
_cell.angle_gamma   90.00
#
_symmetry.space_group_name_H-M   'P 1'
#
loop_
_entity.id
_entity.type
_entity.pdbx_description
1 polymer ?
#
loop_
_entity_poly.entity_id
_entity_poly.type
_entity_poly.pdbx_seq_one_letter_code
_entity_poly.pdbx_strand_id
1 'polypeptide(L)'
;MTWERVLKAVGKALGVLALVAFVGYLVVYVVYAVALFRWPFDYDQGEGFELYDAILYSQGEWPYRDNATYPFYASNYTPLFHLLIVQLMPIFEP
;
A
#
# COMPACT_ATOMS: atom_id res chain seq x y z
N MET A 1 21.15 38.08 -20.01
CA MET A 1 21.04 36.64 -19.69
C MET A 1 20.19 36.00 -20.78
N THR A 2 20.70 35.01 -21.52
CA THR A 2 19.91 34.39 -22.60
C THR A 2 18.75 33.57 -22.00
N TRP A 3 17.61 33.57 -22.67
CA TRP A 3 16.37 32.91 -22.22
C TRP A 3 16.58 31.43 -21.84
N GLU A 4 17.44 30.74 -22.60
CA GLU A 4 17.83 29.35 -22.32
C GLU A 4 18.51 29.15 -20.96
N ARG A 5 19.34 30.09 -20.52
CA ARG A 5 20.04 30.00 -19.22
C ARG A 5 19.04 30.15 -18.07
N VAL A 6 18.05 31.02 -18.24
CA VAL A 6 16.97 31.20 -17.26
C VAL A 6 16.14 29.91 -17.16
N LEU A 7 15.70 29.36 -18.30
CA LEU A 7 14.90 28.13 -18.31
C LEU A 7 15.66 26.94 -17.69
N LYS A 8 16.96 26.77 -18.00
CA LYS A 8 17.79 25.73 -17.39
C LYS A 8 17.94 25.91 -15.88
N ALA A 9 18.13 27.15 -15.41
CA ALA A 9 18.25 27.45 -13.98
C ALA A 9 16.94 27.16 -13.24
N VAL A 10 15.79 27.58 -13.81
CA VAL A 10 14.46 27.30 -13.27
C VAL A 10 14.19 25.79 -13.23
N GLY A 11 14.46 25.07 -14.32
CA GLY A 11 14.30 23.62 -14.37
C GLY A 11 15.13 22.90 -13.32
N LYS A 12 16.40 23.30 -13.14
CA LYS A 12 17.26 22.76 -12.07
C LYS A 12 16.71 23.06 -10.68
N ALA A 13 16.24 24.29 -10.45
CA ALA A 13 15.65 24.67 -9.17
C ALA A 13 14.40 23.84 -8.86
N LEU A 14 13.49 23.69 -9.83
CA LEU A 14 12.29 22.85 -9.69
C LEU A 14 12.65 21.38 -9.45
N GLY A 15 13.65 20.85 -10.16
CA GLY A 15 14.14 19.49 -9.96
C GLY A 15 14.70 19.25 -8.56
N VAL A 16 15.48 20.21 -8.03
CA VAL A 16 15.98 20.16 -6.65
C VAL A 16 14.84 20.24 -5.65
N LEU A 17 13.87 21.14 -5.85
CA LEU A 17 12.70 21.27 -4.98
C LEU A 17 11.86 19.99 -4.96
N ALA A 18 11.62 19.38 -6.12
CA ALA A 18 10.93 18.11 -6.22
C ALA A 18 11.67 16.99 -5.48
N LEU A 19 12.99 16.91 -5.64
CA LEU A 19 13.82 15.93 -4.91
C LEU A 19 13.72 16.13 -3.39
N VAL A 20 13.82 17.37 -2.91
CA VAL A 20 13.69 17.68 -1.49
C VAL A 20 12.29 17.28 -0.97
N ALA A 21 11.24 17.57 -1.74
CA ALA A 21 9.88 17.15 -1.39
C ALA A 21 9.74 15.63 -1.31
N PHE A 22 10.29 14.88 -2.28
CA PHE A 22 10.26 13.41 -2.25
C PHE A 22 11.09 12.80 -1.12
N VAL A 23 12.25 13.39 -0.79
CA VAL A 23 13.03 12.96 0.39
C VAL A 23 12.25 13.21 1.67
N GLY A 24 11.61 14.39 1.81
CA GLY A 24 10.73 14.67 2.94
C GLY A 24 9.56 13.69 3.04
N TYR A 25 8.91 13.40 1.91
CA TYR A 25 7.83 12.42 1.82
C TYR A 25 8.31 11.01 2.24
N LEU A 26 9.50 10.59 1.79
CA LEU A 26 10.10 9.32 2.19
C LEU A 26 10.34 9.25 3.71
N VAL A 27 10.82 10.33 4.33
CA VAL A 27 11.02 10.38 5.78
C VAL A 27 9.68 10.22 6.51
N VAL A 28 8.64 10.94 6.09
CA VAL A 28 7.29 10.82 6.68
C VAL A 28 6.76 9.39 6.51
N TYR A 29 6.91 8.81 5.32
CA TYR A 29 6.50 7.44 5.03
C TYR A 29 7.19 6.43 5.95
N VAL A 30 8.51 6.54 6.14
CA VAL A 30 9.26 5.64 7.04
C VAL A 30 8.85 5.82 8.50
N VAL A 31 8.63 7.05 8.96
CA VAL A 31 8.15 7.32 10.32
C VAL A 31 6.79 6.66 10.55
N TYR A 32 5.87 6.79 9.59
CA TYR A 32 4.56 6.17 9.67
C TYR A 32 4.65 4.64 9.65
N ALA A 33 5.45 4.06 8.75
CA ALA A 33 5.66 2.61 8.68
C ALA A 33 6.23 2.04 9.99
N VAL A 34 7.21 2.71 10.61
CA VAL A 34 7.77 2.29 11.90
C VAL A 34 6.73 2.40 13.03
N ALA A 35 5.87 3.41 13.01
CA ALA A 35 4.78 3.54 13.96
C ALA A 35 3.77 2.38 13.81
N LEU A 36 3.39 2.06 12.57
CA LEU A 36 2.46 0.97 12.25
C LEU A 36 3.02 -0.40 12.68
N PHE A 37 4.29 -0.68 12.39
CA PHE A 37 4.93 -1.94 12.83
C PHE A 37 5.00 -2.08 14.36
N ARG A 38 5.02 -0.98 15.11
CA ARG A 38 5.00 -1.00 16.59
C ARG A 38 3.60 -1.16 17.16
N TRP A 39 2.58 -0.76 16.41
CA TRP A 39 1.19 -0.88 16.81
C TRP A 39 0.40 -1.61 15.72
N PRO A 40 0.57 -2.95 15.63
CA PRO A 40 0.02 -3.75 14.53
C PRO A 40 -1.51 -3.89 14.57
N PHE A 41 -2.20 -3.22 15.51
CA PHE A 41 -3.65 -3.28 15.65
C PHE A 41 -4.37 -2.11 14.98
N ASP A 42 -3.63 -1.15 14.38
CA ASP A 42 -4.21 -0.02 13.64
C ASP A 42 -4.54 -0.40 12.20
N TYR A 43 -5.26 -1.51 12.02
CA TYR A 43 -5.68 -1.93 10.69
C TYR A 43 -6.72 -0.98 10.15
N ASP A 44 -6.46 -0.41 8.98
CA ASP A 44 -7.50 0.30 8.27
C ASP A 44 -8.52 -0.68 7.66
N GLN A 45 -9.69 -0.16 7.29
CA GLN A 45 -10.77 -0.98 6.75
C GLN A 45 -10.34 -1.78 5.51
N GLY A 46 -9.50 -1.19 4.65
CA GLY A 46 -9.03 -1.83 3.41
C GLY A 46 -8.02 -2.93 3.67
N GLU A 47 -7.12 -2.74 4.63
CA GLU A 47 -6.16 -3.77 5.06
C GLU A 47 -6.88 -5.03 5.59
N GLY A 48 -8.01 -4.84 6.27
CA GLY A 48 -8.87 -5.95 6.70
C GLY A 48 -9.42 -6.79 5.55
N PHE A 49 -9.79 -6.15 4.42
CA PHE A 49 -10.23 -6.87 3.21
C PHE A 49 -9.08 -7.69 2.60
N GLU A 50 -7.90 -7.09 2.43
CA GLU A 50 -6.73 -7.77 1.86
C GLU A 50 -6.27 -8.95 2.73
N LEU A 51 -6.30 -8.79 4.06
CA LEU A 51 -5.96 -9.86 4.99
C LEU A 51 -7.00 -11.00 4.94
N TYR A 52 -8.30 -10.67 4.96
CA TYR A 52 -9.33 -11.70 4.92
C TYR A 52 -9.37 -12.42 3.56
N ASP A 53 -9.13 -11.73 2.45
CA ASP A 53 -8.95 -12.36 1.15
C ASP A 53 -7.76 -13.34 1.15
N ALA A 54 -6.63 -12.96 1.78
CA ALA A 54 -5.48 -13.85 1.91
C ALA A 54 -5.78 -15.08 2.78
N ILE A 55 -6.59 -14.94 3.84
CA ILE A 55 -7.08 -16.06 4.66
C ILE A 55 -7.97 -16.99 3.82
N LEU A 56 -8.88 -16.45 3.02
CA LEU A 56 -9.73 -17.26 2.13
C LEU A 56 -8.86 -18.03 1.14
N TYR A 57 -7.88 -17.37 0.52
CA TYR A 57 -6.93 -18.06 -0.36
C TYR A 57 -6.10 -19.13 0.34
N SER A 58 -5.64 -18.90 1.58
CA SER A 58 -4.88 -19.90 2.34
C SER A 58 -5.70 -21.14 2.66
N GLN A 59 -7.03 -20.98 2.76
CA GLN A 59 -8.00 -22.06 2.96
C GLN A 59 -8.47 -22.72 1.65
N GLY A 60 -7.99 -22.23 0.49
CA GLY A 60 -8.45 -22.68 -0.83
C GLY A 60 -9.83 -22.16 -1.21
N GLU A 61 -10.36 -21.16 -0.49
CA GLU A 61 -11.60 -20.47 -0.79
C GLU A 61 -11.39 -19.31 -1.79
N TRP A 62 -12.44 -18.99 -2.53
CA TRP A 62 -12.43 -17.92 -3.52
C TRP A 62 -13.09 -16.65 -2.95
N PRO A 63 -12.38 -15.51 -2.84
CA PRO A 63 -12.94 -14.31 -2.21
C PRO A 63 -13.91 -13.50 -3.10
N TYR A 64 -13.87 -13.71 -4.42
CA TYR A 64 -14.78 -13.05 -5.37
C TYR A 64 -16.09 -13.83 -5.51
N ARG A 65 -16.95 -13.69 -4.51
CA ARG A 65 -18.25 -14.38 -4.42
C ARG A 65 -19.42 -13.39 -4.50
N ASP A 66 -20.65 -13.91 -4.47
CA ASP A 66 -21.86 -13.09 -4.45
C ASP A 66 -22.11 -12.54 -3.03
N ASN A 67 -22.11 -11.21 -2.88
CA ASN A 67 -22.37 -10.55 -1.61
C ASN A 67 -23.87 -10.40 -1.29
N ALA A 68 -24.79 -10.86 -2.14
CA ALA A 68 -26.23 -10.92 -1.84
C ALA A 68 -26.61 -12.13 -0.99
N THR A 69 -25.67 -13.05 -0.74
CA THR A 69 -25.86 -14.25 0.09
C THR A 69 -24.96 -14.21 1.31
N TYR A 70 -25.45 -14.68 2.47
CA TYR A 70 -24.64 -14.79 3.69
C TYR A 70 -23.34 -15.56 3.40
N PRO A 71 -22.14 -15.06 3.80
CA PRO A 71 -21.88 -14.02 4.81
C PRO A 71 -21.87 -12.57 4.30
N PHE A 72 -22.43 -12.30 3.11
CA PHE A 72 -22.54 -10.98 2.48
C PHE A 72 -21.18 -10.30 2.24
N TYR A 73 -20.20 -11.11 1.86
CA TYR A 73 -18.83 -10.66 1.60
C TYR A 73 -18.43 -10.94 0.16
N ALA A 74 -17.85 -9.96 -0.51
CA ALA A 74 -17.15 -10.14 -1.78
C ALA A 74 -15.94 -9.20 -1.84
N SER A 75 -14.81 -9.71 -2.31
CA SER A 75 -13.66 -8.85 -2.60
C SER A 75 -13.95 -7.94 -3.79
N ASN A 76 -13.64 -6.65 -3.64
CA ASN A 76 -13.63 -5.65 -4.70
C ASN A 76 -12.21 -5.29 -5.16
N TYR A 77 -11.18 -5.90 -4.58
CA TYR A 77 -9.77 -5.62 -4.87
C TYR A 77 -9.20 -6.56 -5.93
N THR A 78 -8.20 -6.11 -6.69
CA THR A 78 -7.50 -6.99 -7.65
C THR A 78 -6.59 -7.98 -6.95
N PRO A 79 -6.33 -9.17 -7.52
CA PRO A 79 -5.83 -10.26 -6.69
C PRO A 79 -4.38 -10.20 -6.24
N LEU A 80 -3.63 -9.22 -6.73
CA LEU A 80 -2.18 -9.19 -6.56
C LEU A 80 -1.76 -9.12 -5.08
N PHE A 81 -2.38 -8.27 -4.27
CA PHE A 81 -1.91 -8.01 -2.91
C PHE A 81 -2.14 -9.20 -1.99
N HIS A 82 -3.36 -9.72 -1.89
CA HIS A 82 -3.62 -10.92 -1.10
C HIS A 82 -2.89 -12.18 -1.61
N LEU A 83 -2.59 -12.32 -2.91
CA LEU A 83 -1.73 -13.40 -3.42
C LEU A 83 -0.25 -13.25 -3.01
N LEU A 84 0.21 -12.03 -2.73
CA LEU A 84 1.53 -11.83 -2.13
C LEU A 84 1.50 -12.09 -0.62
N ILE A 85 0.41 -11.69 0.06
CA ILE A 85 0.22 -11.88 1.50
C ILE A 85 0.07 -13.36 1.85
N VAL A 86 -0.68 -14.14 1.06
CA VAL A 86 -0.95 -15.57 1.34
C VAL A 86 0.36 -16.38 1.47
N GLN A 87 1.41 -16.00 0.73
CA GLN A 87 2.73 -16.63 0.80
C GLN A 87 3.46 -16.36 2.13
N LEU A 88 3.09 -15.28 2.81
CA LEU A 88 3.66 -14.87 4.10
C LEU A 88 2.86 -15.45 5.29
N MET A 89 1.62 -15.88 5.08
CA MET A 89 0.75 -16.42 6.13
C MET A 89 1.43 -17.53 6.94
N PRO A 90 2.12 -18.54 6.36
CA PRO A 90 2.79 -19.58 7.15
C PRO A 90 3.91 -19.09 8.08
N ILE A 91 4.38 -17.85 7.91
CA ILE A 91 5.46 -17.24 8.70
C ILE A 91 4.89 -16.43 9.87
N PHE A 92 3.72 -15.83 9.68
CA PHE A 92 3.13 -14.85 10.61
C PHE A 92 1.85 -15.35 11.29
N GLU A 93 1.22 -16.41 10.79
CA GLU A 93 0.17 -17.11 11.52
C GLU A 93 0.78 -17.98 12.65
N PRO A 94 0.17 -18.02 13.85
CA PRO A 94 0.59 -18.89 14.95
C PRO A 94 0.48 -20.40 14.66
#